data_AF-A0A954HUL3-F1
#
_entry.id   AF-A0A954HUL3-F1
#
_cell.length_a   1.000
_cell.length_b   1.000
_cell.length_c   1.000
_cell.angle_alpha   90.00
_cell.angle_beta   90.00
_cell.angle_gamma   90.00
#
_symmetry.space_group_name_H-M   'P 1'
#
loop_
_entity.id
_entity.type
_entity.pdbx_description
1 polymer ?
#
loop_
_entity_poly.entity_id
_entity_poly.type
_entity_poly.pdbx_seq_one_letter_code
_entity_poly.pdbx_strand_id
1 'polypeptide(L)'
;MNRSREAVALRYLRKVGDLSLAGIIILIPLTMAGIRDTGTALLILLSLVFGLTWAVTELLQPHSATPFSGAEIIIAAAVMLIVLQLIPLPPDVLNTLGTFRSQFLPMWNAPDSPFCDGSGWKTISLTPELTRSGLSLLLAYAVFVITLLHRIRSTDDLDHTMTLVAYSAALMAIIGLAQMFFGNGLFLWTFRHPGRSTNWPVVGTFSNQNHFAHFLALGAGPLLWTWRQSFREQGPNIRASTVTSGFGISSSYGNRPRILVGLIAVLIFAGVLTISRGGICSLIIAFVVSLSALTKDRSRLWRLSVPVALFVVSGFAVFGTEALEKRWHTIVGAESTADLSRGRFDLWEALAKAIPEFASTGAGLGSHAEVYPTWLTQHYEVRFSHAESGYL
;
A
#
# COMPACT_ATOMS: atom_id res chain seq x y z
N MET A 1 -18.36 34.62 -24.28
CA MET A 1 -17.44 34.85 -23.15
C MET A 1 -17.53 33.78 -22.04
N ASN A 2 -18.67 33.11 -21.83
CA ASN A 2 -18.84 32.12 -20.74
C ASN A 2 -18.13 30.77 -20.98
N ARG A 3 -18.21 30.21 -22.20
CA ARG A 3 -17.62 28.90 -22.54
C ARG A 3 -16.09 28.83 -22.43
N SER A 4 -15.38 29.95 -22.68
CA SER A 4 -13.92 29.97 -22.55
C SER A 4 -13.46 29.94 -21.10
N ARG A 5 -14.18 30.61 -20.19
CA ARG A 5 -13.89 30.58 -18.75
C ARG A 5 -14.16 29.20 -18.15
N GLU A 6 -15.24 28.56 -18.56
CA GLU A 6 -15.61 27.21 -18.16
C GLU A 6 -14.55 26.18 -18.59
N ALA A 7 -14.14 26.20 -19.86
CA ALA A 7 -13.09 25.33 -20.38
C ALA A 7 -11.75 25.49 -19.62
N VAL A 8 -11.40 26.74 -19.29
CA VAL A 8 -10.21 27.03 -18.47
C VAL A 8 -10.35 26.47 -17.06
N ALA A 9 -11.50 26.67 -16.40
CA ALA A 9 -11.76 26.15 -15.06
C ALA A 9 -11.67 24.62 -15.00
N LEU A 10 -12.27 23.93 -15.97
CA LEU A 10 -12.23 22.47 -16.07
C LEU A 10 -10.81 21.93 -16.26
N ARG A 11 -9.99 22.62 -17.07
CA ARG A 11 -8.58 22.26 -17.24
C ARG A 11 -7.80 22.37 -15.92
N TYR A 12 -8.06 23.41 -15.13
CA TYR A 12 -7.45 23.55 -13.80
C TYR A 12 -7.93 22.48 -12.83
N LEU A 13 -9.23 22.19 -12.77
CA LEU A 13 -9.79 21.15 -11.91
C LEU A 13 -9.18 19.77 -12.20
N ARG A 14 -9.12 19.38 -13.49
CA ARG A 14 -8.49 18.11 -13.90
C ARG A 14 -7.01 18.06 -13.52
N LYS A 15 -6.27 19.15 -13.75
CA LYS A 15 -4.85 19.23 -13.37
C LYS A 15 -4.65 19.08 -11.86
N VAL A 16 -5.50 19.69 -11.04
CA VAL A 16 -5.44 19.54 -9.57
C VAL A 16 -5.78 18.11 -9.15
N GLY A 17 -6.79 17.49 -9.79
CA GLY A 17 -7.12 16.09 -9.57
C GLY A 17 -5.94 15.15 -9.92
N ASP A 18 -5.30 15.36 -11.06
CA ASP A 18 -4.15 14.56 -11.50
C ASP A 18 -2.93 14.73 -10.57
N LEU A 19 -2.68 15.96 -10.10
CA LEU A 19 -1.64 16.22 -9.09
C LEU A 19 -1.97 15.55 -7.76
N SER A 20 -3.24 15.52 -7.37
CA SER A 20 -3.69 14.83 -6.15
C SER A 20 -3.48 13.32 -6.26
N LEU A 21 -3.85 12.72 -7.39
CA LEU A 21 -3.60 11.30 -7.69
C LEU A 21 -2.10 10.98 -7.65
N ALA A 22 -1.27 11.79 -8.32
CA ALA A 22 0.18 11.63 -8.30
C ALA A 22 0.75 11.77 -6.88
N GLY A 23 0.25 12.72 -6.10
CA GLY A 23 0.60 12.89 -4.68
C GLY A 23 0.24 11.65 -3.85
N ILE A 24 -0.95 11.07 -4.04
CA ILE A 24 -1.36 9.85 -3.35
C ILE A 24 -0.39 8.70 -3.67
N ILE A 25 -0.07 8.51 -4.96
CA ILE A 25 0.75 7.37 -5.41
C ILE A 25 2.24 7.54 -5.06
N ILE A 26 2.78 8.76 -5.10
CA ILE A 26 4.23 9.02 -4.96
C ILE A 26 4.58 9.57 -3.57
N LEU A 27 3.83 10.55 -3.07
CA LEU A 27 4.17 11.27 -1.85
C LEU A 27 3.77 10.51 -0.58
N ILE A 28 2.64 9.80 -0.57
CA ILE A 28 2.20 9.06 0.62
C ILE A 28 3.21 7.96 1.02
N PRO A 29 3.76 7.14 0.10
CA PRO A 29 4.84 6.21 0.46
C PRO A 29 6.03 6.91 1.12
N LEU A 30 6.37 8.14 0.72
CA LEU A 30 7.47 8.91 1.32
C LEU A 30 7.19 9.32 2.77
N THR A 31 5.93 9.41 3.19
CA THR A 31 5.53 9.78 4.55
C THR A 31 5.59 8.60 5.55
N MET A 32 6.70 7.85 5.52
CA MET A 32 6.88 6.61 6.29
C MET A 32 5.80 5.57 5.99
N ALA A 33 5.44 5.43 4.70
CA ALA A 33 4.38 4.53 4.24
C ALA A 33 3.01 4.73 4.95
N GLY A 34 2.71 5.97 5.36
CA GLY A 34 1.43 6.32 6.00
C GLY A 34 1.33 5.92 7.49
N ILE A 35 2.41 5.42 8.11
CA ILE A 35 2.41 5.04 9.53
C ILE A 35 2.28 6.27 10.44
N ARG A 36 2.76 7.43 9.98
CA ARG A 36 2.67 8.68 10.75
C ARG A 36 1.29 9.32 10.54
N ASP A 37 0.77 9.95 11.59
CA ASP A 37 -0.47 10.74 11.52
C ASP A 37 -0.41 11.81 10.43
N THR A 38 0.77 12.37 10.19
CA THR A 38 1.00 13.33 9.10
C THR A 38 0.78 12.72 7.71
N GLY A 39 1.18 11.45 7.52
CA GLY A 39 0.95 10.72 6.27
C GLY A 39 -0.53 10.38 6.09
N THR A 40 -1.19 9.97 7.17
CA THR A 40 -2.65 9.74 7.18
C THR A 40 -3.42 11.02 6.86
N ALA A 41 -3.08 12.15 7.50
CA ALA A 41 -3.70 13.44 7.24
C ALA A 41 -3.49 13.90 5.78
N LEU A 42 -2.29 13.70 5.24
CA LEU A 42 -1.99 14.03 3.85
C LEU A 42 -2.80 13.16 2.88
N LEU A 43 -2.95 11.86 3.16
CA LEU A 43 -3.80 10.97 2.37
C LEU A 43 -5.25 11.44 2.40
N ILE A 44 -5.80 11.74 3.56
CA ILE A 44 -7.17 12.26 3.71
C ILE A 44 -7.33 13.54 2.87
N LEU A 45 -6.43 14.49 3.01
CA LEU A 45 -6.47 15.76 2.29
C LEU A 45 -6.44 15.54 0.77
N LEU A 46 -5.47 14.77 0.25
CA LEU A 46 -5.33 14.54 -1.18
C LEU A 46 -6.52 13.74 -1.74
N SER A 47 -7.05 12.76 -1.01
CA SER A 47 -8.26 12.03 -1.40
C SER A 47 -9.47 12.95 -1.50
N LEU A 48 -9.65 13.87 -0.53
CA LEU A 48 -10.76 14.83 -0.56
C LEU A 48 -10.63 15.82 -1.71
N VAL A 49 -9.43 16.35 -1.97
CA VAL A 49 -9.19 17.24 -3.12
C VAL A 49 -9.43 16.49 -4.44
N PHE A 50 -8.98 15.24 -4.53
CA PHE A 50 -9.20 14.39 -5.70
C PHE A 50 -10.70 14.15 -5.95
N GLY A 51 -11.45 13.75 -4.92
CA GLY A 51 -12.89 13.55 -5.02
C GLY A 51 -13.66 14.83 -5.34
N LEU A 52 -13.31 15.95 -4.70
CA LEU A 52 -13.97 17.24 -4.93
C LEU A 52 -13.74 17.76 -6.36
N THR A 53 -12.49 17.69 -6.85
CA THR A 53 -12.18 18.12 -8.22
C THR A 53 -12.88 17.27 -9.26
N TRP A 54 -12.98 15.96 -9.03
CA TRP A 54 -13.77 15.06 -9.87
C TRP A 54 -15.26 15.39 -9.82
N ALA A 55 -15.85 15.52 -8.63
CA ALA A 55 -17.27 15.80 -8.46
C ALA A 55 -17.68 17.14 -9.11
N VAL A 56 -16.89 18.20 -8.91
CA VAL A 56 -17.15 19.50 -9.56
C VAL A 56 -17.00 19.39 -11.08
N THR A 57 -16.02 18.63 -11.58
CA THR A 57 -15.84 18.41 -13.02
C THR A 57 -17.05 17.69 -13.63
N GLU A 58 -17.59 16.66 -12.96
CA GLU A 58 -18.80 15.97 -13.41
C GLU A 58 -20.06 16.82 -13.31
N LEU A 59 -20.19 17.69 -12.31
CA LEU A 59 -21.32 18.64 -12.23
C LEU A 59 -21.29 19.68 -13.36
N LEU A 60 -20.10 20.15 -13.72
CA LEU A 60 -19.92 21.14 -14.80
C LEU A 60 -20.00 20.51 -16.20
N GLN A 61 -19.50 19.27 -16.35
CA GLN A 61 -19.57 18.50 -17.58
C GLN A 61 -20.10 17.10 -17.28
N PRO A 62 -21.43 16.96 -17.14
CA PRO A 62 -22.05 15.67 -16.91
C PRO A 62 -21.79 14.75 -18.11
N HIS A 63 -21.23 13.58 -17.85
CA HIS A 63 -21.12 12.54 -18.87
C HIS A 63 -22.29 11.57 -18.76
N SER A 64 -22.71 11.00 -19.89
CA SER A 64 -23.80 10.02 -19.94
C SER A 64 -23.34 8.70 -19.32
N ALA A 65 -23.77 8.48 -18.07
CA ALA A 65 -23.61 7.30 -17.23
C ALA A 65 -22.18 7.03 -16.70
N THR A 66 -22.00 7.28 -15.41
CA THR A 66 -20.95 6.68 -14.60
C THR A 66 -21.26 5.19 -14.40
N PRO A 67 -20.41 4.26 -14.85
CA PRO A 67 -20.68 2.84 -14.70
C PRO A 67 -20.56 2.46 -13.22
N PHE A 68 -21.65 1.96 -12.66
CA PHE A 68 -21.68 1.40 -11.31
C PHE A 68 -20.83 0.12 -11.27
N SER A 69 -19.79 0.09 -10.43
CA SER A 69 -18.81 -1.00 -10.44
C SER A 69 -19.14 -2.13 -9.45
N GLY A 70 -20.11 -1.93 -8.55
CA GLY A 70 -20.43 -2.82 -7.43
C GLY A 70 -19.51 -2.64 -6.23
N ALA A 71 -18.31 -2.07 -6.42
CA ALA A 71 -17.40 -1.75 -5.32
C ALA A 71 -18.00 -0.70 -4.39
N GLU A 72 -18.86 0.17 -4.92
CA GLU A 72 -19.59 1.18 -4.15
C GLU A 72 -20.49 0.56 -3.08
N ILE A 73 -21.16 -0.57 -3.38
CA ILE A 73 -21.96 -1.29 -2.37
C ILE A 73 -21.07 -1.85 -1.26
N ILE A 74 -19.95 -2.48 -1.62
CA ILE A 74 -19.03 -3.07 -0.64
C ILE A 74 -18.45 -1.98 0.27
N ILE A 75 -18.04 -0.85 -0.31
CA ILE A 75 -17.52 0.30 0.42
C ILE A 75 -18.60 0.93 1.30
N ALA A 76 -19.83 1.11 0.78
CA ALA A 76 -20.94 1.64 1.55
C ALA A 76 -21.29 0.72 2.73
N ALA A 77 -21.34 -0.59 2.52
CA ALA A 77 -21.58 -1.57 3.57
C ALA A 77 -20.48 -1.54 4.64
N ALA A 78 -19.21 -1.44 4.23
CA ALA A 78 -18.09 -1.30 5.17
C ALA A 78 -18.23 -0.01 6.01
N VAL A 79 -18.52 1.13 5.39
CA VAL A 79 -18.73 2.40 6.10
C VAL A 79 -19.92 2.30 7.06
N MET A 80 -21.05 1.76 6.61
CA MET A 80 -22.25 1.57 7.45
C MET A 80 -21.97 0.67 8.65
N LEU A 81 -21.20 -0.40 8.47
CA LEU A 81 -20.79 -1.28 9.57
C LEU A 81 -19.96 -0.52 10.61
N ILE A 82 -18.99 0.29 10.19
CA ILE A 82 -18.16 1.07 11.12
C ILE A 82 -18.95 2.19 11.80
N VAL A 83 -19.90 2.82 11.10
CA VAL A 83 -20.82 3.79 11.70
C VAL A 83 -21.71 3.10 12.74
N LEU A 84 -22.28 1.94 12.43
CA LEU A 84 -23.06 1.13 13.37
C LEU A 84 -22.24 0.78 14.61
N GLN A 85 -20.92 0.54 14.45
CA GLN A 85 -20.04 0.26 15.58
C GLN A 85 -19.92 1.41 16.59
N LEU A 86 -20.20 2.65 16.16
CA LEU A 86 -20.05 3.88 16.94
C LEU A 86 -21.37 4.42 17.51
N ILE A 87 -22.52 3.92 17.05
CA ILE A 87 -23.83 4.37 17.53
C ILE A 87 -24.04 3.87 18.98
N PRO A 88 -24.45 4.74 19.92
CA PRO A 88 -24.89 4.30 21.24
C PRO A 88 -26.15 3.44 21.13
N LEU A 89 -26.11 2.21 21.65
CA LEU A 89 -27.19 1.24 21.62
C LEU A 89 -27.63 0.86 23.05
N PRO A 90 -28.89 0.42 23.22
CA PRO A 90 -29.35 -0.13 24.49
C PRO A 90 -28.55 -1.39 24.90
N PRO A 91 -28.38 -1.65 26.22
CA PRO A 91 -27.65 -2.82 26.71
C PRO A 91 -28.14 -4.16 26.16
N ASP A 92 -29.46 -4.32 26.01
CA ASP A 92 -30.07 -5.55 25.47
C ASP A 92 -29.58 -5.84 24.05
N VAL A 93 -29.52 -4.82 23.20
CA VAL A 93 -29.01 -4.94 21.83
C VAL A 93 -27.53 -5.31 21.85
N LEU A 94 -26.73 -4.65 22.68
CA LEU A 94 -25.29 -4.95 22.78
C LEU A 94 -25.02 -6.38 23.24
N ASN A 95 -25.80 -6.89 24.18
CA ASN A 95 -25.68 -8.27 24.69
C ASN A 95 -26.08 -9.31 23.64
N THR A 96 -27.06 -9.01 22.77
CA THR A 96 -27.41 -9.92 21.65
C THR A 96 -26.36 -9.95 20.53
N LEU A 97 -25.65 -8.84 20.30
CA LEU A 97 -24.68 -8.73 19.21
C LEU A 97 -23.32 -9.36 19.53
N GLY A 98 -23.01 -9.63 20.80
CA GLY A 98 -21.81 -10.34 21.19
C GLY A 98 -21.65 -10.49 22.71
N THR A 99 -21.15 -11.65 23.13
CA THR A 99 -20.95 -12.05 24.54
C THR A 99 -19.69 -11.48 25.16
N PHE A 100 -18.71 -11.07 24.35
CA PHE A 100 -17.41 -10.62 24.82
C PHE A 100 -17.50 -9.53 25.91
N ARG A 101 -18.37 -8.52 25.74
CA ARG A 101 -18.49 -7.42 26.72
C ARG A 101 -18.97 -7.90 28.09
N SER A 102 -19.95 -8.81 28.10
CA SER A 102 -20.47 -9.37 29.35
C SER A 102 -19.44 -10.23 30.08
N GLN A 103 -18.55 -10.91 29.34
CA GLN A 103 -17.52 -11.79 29.92
C GLN A 103 -16.27 -11.03 30.36
N PHE A 104 -15.79 -10.08 29.55
CA PHE A 104 -14.47 -9.46 29.71
C PHE A 104 -14.49 -8.00 30.14
N LEU A 105 -15.65 -7.32 30.13
CA LEU A 105 -15.80 -5.94 30.62
C LEU A 105 -16.82 -5.81 31.78
N PRO A 106 -16.79 -6.67 32.81
CA PRO A 106 -17.78 -6.62 33.88
C PRO A 106 -17.73 -5.31 34.67
N MET A 107 -16.54 -4.73 34.85
CA MET A 107 -16.37 -3.46 35.57
C MET A 107 -16.97 -2.27 34.82
N TRP A 108 -17.08 -2.30 33.49
CA TRP A 108 -17.70 -1.21 32.71
C TRP A 108 -19.23 -1.29 32.69
N ASN A 109 -19.78 -2.46 33.02
CA ASN A 109 -21.23 -2.69 33.10
C ASN A 109 -21.76 -2.62 34.54
N ALA A 110 -20.89 -2.41 35.53
CA ALA A 110 -21.26 -2.28 36.93
C ALA A 110 -21.95 -0.92 37.19
N PRO A 111 -23.08 -0.89 37.92
CA PRO A 111 -23.75 0.36 38.30
C PRO A 111 -22.85 1.35 39.05
N ASP A 112 -21.95 0.81 39.88
CA ASP A 112 -21.00 1.56 40.72
C ASP A 112 -19.60 1.65 40.11
N SER A 113 -19.49 1.53 38.78
CA SER A 113 -18.19 1.58 38.10
C SER A 113 -17.51 2.94 38.32
N PRO A 114 -16.25 2.99 38.76
CA PRO A 114 -15.49 4.24 38.77
C PRO A 114 -15.07 4.70 37.36
N PHE A 115 -15.31 3.86 36.34
CA PHE A 115 -14.88 4.10 34.96
C PHE A 115 -16.01 4.59 34.04
N CYS A 116 -17.26 4.57 34.52
CA CYS A 116 -18.44 5.02 33.78
C CYS A 116 -19.35 5.76 34.75
N ASP A 117 -19.93 6.90 34.34
CA ASP A 117 -20.84 7.71 35.16
C ASP A 117 -22.22 7.02 35.37
N GLY A 118 -22.24 5.75 35.78
CA GLY A 118 -23.42 4.89 35.86
C GLY A 118 -24.06 4.56 34.51
N SER A 119 -23.55 5.12 33.40
CA SER A 119 -24.18 5.01 32.08
C SER A 119 -23.86 3.73 31.32
N GLY A 120 -22.90 2.93 31.83
CA GLY A 120 -22.39 1.72 31.19
C GLY A 120 -21.73 1.95 29.83
N TRP A 121 -21.17 0.89 29.25
CA TRP A 121 -20.66 0.90 27.87
C TRP A 121 -21.81 0.86 26.87
N LYS A 122 -21.79 1.73 25.85
CA LYS A 122 -22.93 1.93 24.94
C LYS A 122 -22.68 1.60 23.47
N THR A 123 -21.45 1.31 23.06
CA THR A 123 -21.13 1.10 21.63
C THR A 123 -20.74 -0.33 21.34
N ILE A 124 -20.87 -0.76 20.08
CA ILE A 124 -20.38 -2.08 19.67
C ILE A 124 -18.85 -2.09 19.70
N SER A 125 -18.22 -1.04 19.18
CA SER A 125 -16.76 -0.89 19.24
C SER A 125 -16.29 -0.93 20.69
N LEU A 126 -15.20 -1.67 20.93
CA LEU A 126 -14.47 -1.71 22.19
C LEU A 126 -13.46 -0.56 22.30
N THR A 127 -13.18 0.12 21.19
CA THR A 127 -12.23 1.23 21.09
C THR A 127 -12.81 2.38 20.26
N PRO A 128 -13.85 3.10 20.75
CA PRO A 128 -14.61 4.05 19.92
C PRO A 128 -13.76 5.15 19.31
N GLU A 129 -12.75 5.65 20.03
CA GLU A 129 -11.84 6.68 19.51
C GLU A 129 -10.93 6.16 18.38
N LEU A 130 -10.41 4.93 18.49
CA LEU A 130 -9.66 4.30 17.41
C LEU A 130 -10.57 3.98 16.22
N THR A 131 -11.82 3.57 16.48
CA THR A 131 -12.82 3.31 15.43
C THR A 131 -13.22 4.58 14.69
N ARG A 132 -13.34 5.74 15.35
CA ARG A 132 -13.56 7.05 14.70
C ARG A 132 -12.38 7.45 13.82
N SER A 133 -11.17 7.23 14.32
CA SER A 133 -9.93 7.52 13.56
C SER A 133 -9.85 6.61 12.33
N GLY A 134 -10.14 5.31 12.50
CA GLY A 134 -10.23 4.35 11.42
C GLY A 134 -11.34 4.67 10.40
N LEU A 135 -12.51 5.13 10.86
CA LEU A 135 -13.61 5.57 9.98
C LEU A 135 -13.17 6.73 9.08
N SER A 136 -12.44 7.71 9.64
CA SER A 136 -11.92 8.83 8.86
C SER A 136 -10.98 8.37 7.74
N LEU A 137 -10.11 7.39 8.04
CA LEU A 137 -9.22 6.77 7.05
C LEU A 137 -10.00 5.93 6.02
N LEU A 138 -10.99 5.15 6.47
CA LEU A 138 -11.86 4.36 5.59
C LEU A 138 -12.61 5.26 4.59
N LEU A 139 -13.14 6.39 5.05
CA LEU A 139 -13.80 7.37 4.19
C LEU A 139 -12.83 7.97 3.16
N ALA A 140 -11.59 8.26 3.55
CA ALA A 140 -10.59 8.73 2.60
C ALA A 140 -10.24 7.68 1.55
N TYR A 141 -10.12 6.40 1.92
CA TYR A 141 -9.96 5.31 0.97
C TYR A 141 -11.19 5.13 0.08
N ALA A 142 -12.40 5.25 0.64
CA ALA A 142 -13.65 5.18 -0.11
C ALA A 142 -13.71 6.27 -1.20
N VAL A 143 -13.46 7.52 -0.82
CA VAL A 143 -13.41 8.65 -1.77
C VAL A 143 -12.34 8.40 -2.82
N PHE A 144 -11.14 7.98 -2.44
CA PHE A 144 -10.06 7.71 -3.38
C PHE A 144 -10.42 6.61 -4.39
N VAL A 145 -10.85 5.43 -3.92
CA VAL A 145 -11.14 4.28 -4.78
C VAL A 145 -12.31 4.56 -5.70
N ILE A 146 -13.41 5.10 -5.17
CA ILE A 146 -14.59 5.45 -5.98
C ILE A 146 -14.20 6.49 -7.05
N THR A 147 -13.48 7.54 -6.66
CA THR A 147 -13.05 8.57 -7.61
C THR A 147 -12.11 8.01 -8.67
N LEU A 148 -11.18 7.13 -8.29
CA LEU A 148 -10.24 6.50 -9.22
C LEU A 148 -10.97 5.63 -10.25
N LEU A 149 -11.90 4.79 -9.80
CA LEU A 149 -12.72 3.95 -10.68
C LEU A 149 -13.53 4.78 -11.67
N HIS A 150 -14.08 5.91 -11.23
CA HIS A 150 -14.85 6.80 -12.08
C HIS A 150 -14.01 7.68 -13.00
N ARG A 151 -12.75 7.97 -12.61
CA ARG A 151 -11.78 8.74 -13.39
C ARG A 151 -11.19 7.92 -14.54
N ILE A 152 -10.85 6.66 -14.31
CA ILE A 152 -10.24 5.80 -15.33
C ILE A 152 -11.31 5.42 -16.35
N ARG A 153 -11.32 6.11 -17.51
CA ARG A 153 -12.30 5.88 -18.58
C ARG A 153 -11.68 5.42 -19.88
N SER A 154 -10.38 5.64 -20.03
CA SER A 154 -9.61 5.26 -21.21
C SER A 154 -8.42 4.37 -20.83
N THR A 155 -7.89 3.67 -21.83
CA THR A 155 -6.62 2.94 -21.69
C THR A 155 -5.47 3.90 -21.39
N ASP A 156 -5.53 5.14 -21.87
CA ASP A 156 -4.52 6.17 -21.59
C ASP A 156 -4.50 6.58 -20.11
N ASP A 157 -5.67 6.71 -19.48
CA ASP A 157 -5.77 6.98 -18.03
C ASP A 157 -5.16 5.84 -17.21
N LEU A 158 -5.42 4.60 -17.63
CA LEU A 158 -4.82 3.42 -17.01
C LEU A 158 -3.31 3.41 -17.20
N ASP A 159 -2.81 3.72 -18.39
CA ASP A 159 -1.39 3.75 -18.72
C ASP A 159 -0.63 4.80 -17.91
N HIS A 160 -1.20 6.00 -17.78
CA HIS A 160 -0.66 7.03 -16.90
C HIS A 160 -0.65 6.59 -15.44
N THR A 161 -1.72 5.96 -14.96
CA THR A 161 -1.81 5.48 -13.57
C THR A 161 -0.79 4.37 -13.30
N MET A 162 -0.65 3.40 -14.20
CA MET A 162 0.38 2.35 -14.13
C MET A 162 1.79 2.94 -14.16
N THR A 163 2.04 3.96 -15.00
CA THR A 163 3.32 4.66 -15.06
C THR A 163 3.65 5.37 -13.74
N LEU A 164 2.66 6.01 -13.09
CA LEU A 164 2.84 6.61 -11.77
C LEU A 164 3.21 5.57 -10.70
N VAL A 165 2.52 4.42 -10.69
CA VAL A 165 2.83 3.32 -9.76
C VAL A 165 4.23 2.76 -10.01
N ALA A 166 4.60 2.58 -11.27
CA ALA A 166 5.93 2.13 -11.67
C ALA A 166 7.04 3.07 -11.15
N TYR A 167 6.87 4.37 -11.34
CA TYR A 167 7.83 5.37 -10.86
C TYR A 167 7.84 5.48 -9.34
N SER A 168 6.71 5.32 -8.67
CA SER A 168 6.66 5.29 -7.20
C SER A 168 7.46 4.11 -6.64
N ALA A 169 7.26 2.90 -7.18
CA ALA A 169 8.03 1.72 -6.76
C ALA A 169 9.53 1.84 -7.05
N ALA A 170 9.89 2.34 -8.23
CA ALA A 170 11.29 2.57 -8.59
C ALA A 170 11.95 3.63 -7.70
N LEU A 171 11.26 4.75 -7.44
CA LEU A 171 11.72 5.79 -6.52
C LEU A 171 11.95 5.23 -5.11
N MET A 172 11.00 4.42 -4.62
CA MET A 172 11.12 3.80 -3.30
C MET A 172 12.26 2.79 -3.23
N ALA A 173 12.52 2.03 -4.30
CA ALA A 173 13.70 1.16 -4.39
C ALA A 173 15.01 1.97 -4.32
N ILE A 174 15.10 3.07 -5.08
CA ILE A 174 16.26 3.97 -5.07
C ILE A 174 16.47 4.56 -3.67
N ILE A 175 15.41 5.06 -3.02
CA ILE A 175 15.49 5.61 -1.66
C ILE A 175 15.94 4.54 -0.67
N GLY A 176 15.40 3.33 -0.74
CA GLY A 176 15.80 2.24 0.13
C GLY A 176 17.29 1.92 0.02
N LEU A 177 17.81 1.80 -1.20
CA LEU A 177 19.23 1.57 -1.42
C LEU A 177 20.08 2.76 -0.99
N ALA A 178 19.65 3.99 -1.30
CA ALA A 178 20.37 5.20 -0.91
C ALA A 178 20.48 5.33 0.61
N GLN A 179 19.42 5.03 1.36
CA GLN A 179 19.45 5.01 2.82
C GLN A 179 20.33 3.89 3.38
N MET A 180 20.49 2.78 2.68
CA MET A 180 21.37 1.68 3.10
C MET A 180 22.84 2.05 2.86
N PHE A 181 23.19 2.54 1.67
CA PHE A 181 24.57 2.82 1.27
C PHE A 181 25.12 4.17 1.74
N PHE A 182 24.26 5.18 1.83
CA PHE A 182 24.63 6.57 2.14
C PHE A 182 23.87 7.11 3.35
N GLY A 183 23.28 6.23 4.17
CA GLY A 183 22.49 6.60 5.34
C GLY A 183 23.31 6.81 6.61
N ASN A 184 22.65 7.43 7.58
CA ASN A 184 23.11 7.60 8.96
C ASN A 184 22.29 6.73 9.94
N GLY A 185 21.65 5.66 9.44
CA GLY A 185 20.72 4.81 10.18
C GLY A 185 19.34 5.42 10.43
N LEU A 186 19.08 6.65 9.98
CA LEU A 186 17.80 7.32 10.10
C LEU A 186 16.96 7.17 8.82
N PHE A 187 15.65 7.06 8.99
CA PHE A 187 14.69 7.11 7.91
C PHE A 187 14.71 8.50 7.28
N LEU A 188 14.82 8.55 5.94
CA LEU A 188 15.00 9.77 5.16
C LEU A 188 16.05 10.71 5.77
N TRP A 189 17.15 10.14 6.29
CA TRP A 189 18.28 10.85 6.92
C TRP A 189 17.95 11.70 8.15
N THR A 190 16.69 11.72 8.59
CA THR A 190 16.18 12.71 9.56
C THR A 190 15.44 12.07 10.73
N PHE A 191 14.75 10.95 10.52
CA PHE A 191 13.88 10.35 11.53
C PHE A 191 14.49 9.10 12.16
N ARG A 192 14.66 9.10 13.48
CA ARG A 192 15.07 7.93 14.26
C ARG A 192 13.85 7.11 14.64
N HIS A 193 13.72 5.90 14.11
CA HIS A 193 12.68 4.98 14.53
C HIS A 193 13.11 4.24 15.83
N PRO A 194 12.23 4.05 16.83
CA PRO A 194 12.60 3.53 18.15
C PRO A 194 13.23 2.13 18.15
N GLY A 195 12.85 1.27 17.18
CA GLY A 195 13.31 -0.12 17.12
C GLY A 195 13.77 -0.58 15.74
N ARG A 196 14.03 0.33 14.79
CA ARG A 196 14.41 -0.02 13.41
C ARG A 196 15.46 0.97 12.90
N SER A 197 16.39 0.48 12.09
CA SER A 197 17.37 1.32 11.39
C SER A 197 17.30 1.05 9.88
N THR A 198 17.88 1.95 9.10
CA THR A 198 17.95 1.82 7.63
C THR A 198 19.24 1.18 7.14
N ASN A 199 20.14 0.80 8.05
CA ASN A 199 21.47 0.26 7.69
C ASN A 199 21.38 -1.14 7.11
N TRP A 200 20.47 -1.97 7.64
CA TRP A 200 20.20 -3.31 7.16
C TRP A 200 18.93 -3.87 7.81
N PRO A 201 18.07 -4.60 7.08
CA PRO A 201 18.06 -4.78 5.62
C PRO A 201 17.47 -3.55 4.89
N VAL A 202 17.31 -3.64 3.56
CA VAL A 202 16.69 -2.55 2.78
C VAL A 202 15.19 -2.46 3.12
N VAL A 203 14.75 -1.28 3.54
CA VAL A 203 13.36 -1.04 3.98
C VAL A 203 12.69 0.20 3.35
N GLY A 204 13.43 1.03 2.63
CA GLY A 204 12.89 2.30 2.12
C GLY A 204 12.33 3.15 3.27
N THR A 205 11.14 3.70 3.08
CA THR A 205 10.42 4.47 4.11
C THR A 205 9.54 3.59 5.00
N PHE A 206 9.53 2.27 4.81
CA PHE A 206 8.69 1.36 5.56
C PHE A 206 9.44 0.91 6.83
N SER A 207 8.77 0.86 7.97
CA SER A 207 9.38 0.32 9.20
C SER A 207 9.57 -1.21 9.14
N ASN A 208 8.87 -1.89 8.23
CA ASN A 208 8.89 -3.34 8.06
C ASN A 208 9.39 -3.71 6.66
N GLN A 209 10.47 -4.51 6.61
CA GLN A 209 11.08 -5.00 5.37
C GLN A 209 10.09 -5.81 4.50
N ASN A 210 9.14 -6.52 5.11
CA ASN A 210 8.14 -7.29 4.37
C ASN A 210 7.16 -6.36 3.65
N HIS A 211 6.73 -5.27 4.30
CA HIS A 211 5.85 -4.28 3.67
C HIS A 211 6.54 -3.57 2.51
N PHE A 212 7.82 -3.24 2.68
CA PHE A 212 8.63 -2.70 1.59
C PHE A 212 8.75 -3.68 0.42
N ALA A 213 9.05 -4.94 0.69
CA ALA A 213 9.15 -5.97 -0.35
C ALA A 213 7.83 -6.16 -1.10
N HIS A 214 6.70 -6.18 -0.40
CA HIS A 214 5.37 -6.25 -1.03
C HIS A 214 5.08 -5.01 -1.87
N PHE A 215 5.46 -3.82 -1.41
CA PHE A 215 5.32 -2.59 -2.19
C PHE A 215 6.12 -2.65 -3.50
N LEU A 216 7.36 -3.16 -3.46
CA LEU A 216 8.16 -3.39 -4.67
C LEU A 216 7.51 -4.43 -5.60
N ALA A 217 6.95 -5.51 -5.05
CA ALA A 217 6.24 -6.52 -5.82
C ALA A 217 5.01 -5.93 -6.55
N LEU A 218 4.24 -5.05 -5.89
CA LEU A 218 3.12 -4.33 -6.52
C LEU A 218 3.57 -3.45 -7.69
N GLY A 219 4.79 -2.89 -7.62
CA GLY A 219 5.38 -2.07 -8.68
C GLY A 219 5.97 -2.83 -9.86
N ALA A 220 6.26 -4.13 -9.71
CA ALA A 220 6.94 -4.92 -10.73
C ALA A 220 6.16 -4.99 -12.06
N GLY A 221 4.86 -5.30 -11.99
CA GLY A 221 3.98 -5.36 -13.17
C GLY A 221 3.83 -4.03 -13.89
N PRO A 222 3.47 -2.94 -13.20
CA PRO A 222 3.41 -1.60 -13.78
C PRO A 222 4.73 -1.14 -14.42
N LEU A 223 5.87 -1.49 -13.82
CA LEU A 223 7.19 -1.14 -14.37
C LEU A 223 7.51 -1.93 -15.65
N LEU A 224 7.17 -3.22 -15.71
CA LEU A 224 7.26 -4.02 -16.93
C LEU A 224 6.30 -3.54 -18.02
N TRP A 225 5.08 -3.13 -17.64
CA TRP A 225 4.11 -2.53 -18.55
C TRP A 225 4.69 -1.28 -19.20
N THR A 226 5.18 -0.34 -18.38
CA THR A 226 5.78 0.92 -18.83
C THR A 226 6.99 0.68 -19.74
N TRP A 227 7.84 -0.31 -19.39
CA TRP A 227 8.95 -0.74 -20.23
C TRP A 227 8.49 -1.25 -21.60
N ARG A 228 7.45 -2.11 -21.64
CA ARG A 228 6.90 -2.61 -22.90
C ARG A 228 6.32 -1.49 -23.76
N GLN A 229 5.60 -0.55 -23.14
CA GLN A 229 5.00 0.58 -23.85
C GLN A 229 6.05 1.48 -24.52
N SER A 230 7.20 1.68 -23.88
CA SER A 230 8.28 2.52 -24.41
C SER A 230 8.82 2.07 -25.78
N PHE A 231 8.60 0.81 -26.18
CA PHE A 231 8.96 0.33 -27.52
C PHE A 231 7.85 0.53 -28.56
N ARG A 232 6.58 0.64 -28.14
CA ARG A 232 5.45 0.89 -29.07
C ARG A 232 5.45 2.33 -29.54
N GLU A 233 5.86 3.24 -28.66
CA GLU A 233 6.05 4.66 -28.94
C GLU A 233 7.22 4.92 -29.92
N GLN A 234 8.14 3.98 -30.09
CA GLN A 234 9.30 4.07 -31.00
C GLN A 234 9.01 3.53 -32.43
N GLY A 235 7.74 3.34 -32.81
CA GLY A 235 7.35 2.90 -34.17
C GLY A 235 7.75 3.87 -35.29
N PRO A 236 7.77 3.43 -36.56
CA PRO A 236 8.54 4.04 -37.66
C PRO A 236 7.89 5.28 -38.28
N ASN A 237 7.69 6.34 -37.50
CA ASN A 237 7.30 7.66 -38.02
C ASN A 237 8.14 8.76 -37.36
N ILE A 238 9.20 9.18 -38.06
CA ILE A 238 9.35 10.52 -38.65
C ILE A 238 10.74 10.57 -39.30
N ARG A 239 10.74 10.55 -40.64
CA ARG A 239 11.83 11.10 -41.44
C ARG A 239 11.95 12.59 -41.10
N ALA A 240 13.17 13.01 -40.78
CA ALA A 240 13.71 14.35 -40.97
C ALA A 240 12.81 15.55 -40.60
N SER A 241 13.16 16.20 -39.49
CA SER A 241 13.36 17.65 -39.53
C SER A 241 14.52 18.02 -38.62
N THR A 242 15.70 18.08 -39.20
CA THR A 242 16.81 18.87 -38.69
C THR A 242 16.34 20.32 -38.64
N VAL A 243 15.98 20.81 -37.45
CA VAL A 243 15.92 22.24 -37.16
C VAL A 243 16.70 22.46 -35.88
N THR A 244 17.89 23.00 -36.08
CA THR A 244 18.75 23.64 -35.09
C THR A 244 18.02 24.82 -34.43
N SER A 245 17.88 24.79 -33.11
CA SER A 245 17.83 25.98 -32.26
C SER A 245 18.26 25.62 -30.84
N GLY A 246 19.21 26.39 -30.30
CA GLY A 246 19.90 26.15 -29.03
C GLY A 246 18.98 26.05 -27.81
N PHE A 247 19.48 25.34 -26.79
CA PHE A 247 18.77 24.90 -25.58
C PHE A 247 17.75 23.77 -25.77
N GLY A 248 18.14 22.73 -26.53
CA GLY A 248 17.37 21.50 -26.67
C GLY A 248 17.79 20.44 -25.66
N ILE A 249 16.91 20.12 -24.70
CA ILE A 249 16.89 18.81 -24.04
C ILE A 249 16.65 17.79 -25.16
N SER A 250 17.75 17.24 -25.69
CA SER A 250 17.73 16.30 -26.80
C SER A 250 16.81 15.13 -26.46
N SER A 251 15.89 14.85 -27.38
CA SER A 251 14.78 13.91 -27.26
C SER A 251 15.24 12.53 -26.76
N SER A 252 15.08 12.30 -25.45
CA SER A 252 15.44 11.09 -24.70
C SER A 252 14.56 9.86 -25.01
N TYR A 253 13.86 9.85 -26.15
CA TYR A 253 13.00 8.73 -26.53
C TYR A 253 13.82 7.46 -26.84
N GLY A 254 15.05 7.59 -27.36
CA GLY A 254 15.90 6.43 -27.68
C GLY A 254 16.45 5.67 -26.46
N ASN A 255 16.59 6.32 -25.29
CA ASN A 255 17.17 5.72 -24.09
C ASN A 255 16.14 5.30 -23.03
N ARG A 256 14.88 5.74 -23.14
CA ARG A 256 13.77 5.38 -22.24
C ARG A 256 13.71 3.88 -21.89
N PRO A 257 13.72 2.94 -22.86
CA PRO A 257 13.71 1.52 -22.52
C PRO A 257 14.92 1.08 -21.71
N ARG A 258 16.13 1.64 -21.97
CA ARG A 258 17.35 1.30 -21.22
C ARG A 258 17.27 1.79 -19.78
N ILE A 259 16.76 3.00 -19.56
CA ILE A 259 16.52 3.55 -18.22
C ILE A 259 15.56 2.66 -17.45
N LEU A 260 14.45 2.24 -18.07
CA LEU A 260 13.45 1.37 -17.43
C LEU A 260 14.02 -0.01 -17.08
N VAL A 261 14.92 -0.58 -17.89
CA VAL A 261 15.66 -1.80 -17.51
C VAL A 261 16.52 -1.57 -16.28
N GLY A 262 17.21 -0.42 -16.20
CA GLY A 262 17.96 -0.04 -15.00
C GLY A 262 17.07 0.06 -13.75
N LEU A 263 15.88 0.68 -13.87
CA LEU A 263 14.93 0.76 -12.76
C LEU A 263 14.39 -0.61 -12.35
N ILE A 264 14.16 -1.53 -13.30
CA ILE A 264 13.78 -2.92 -13.00
C ILE A 264 14.89 -3.62 -12.21
N ALA A 265 16.15 -3.47 -12.64
CA ALA A 265 17.29 -4.06 -11.95
C ALA A 265 17.43 -3.51 -10.53
N VAL A 266 17.30 -2.20 -10.35
CA VAL A 266 17.32 -1.53 -9.04
C VAL A 266 16.18 -2.03 -8.14
N LEU A 267 14.96 -2.17 -8.68
CA LEU A 267 13.81 -2.67 -7.94
C LEU A 267 14.03 -4.13 -7.48
N ILE A 268 14.50 -5.00 -8.37
CA ILE A 268 14.81 -6.40 -8.04
C ILE A 268 15.89 -6.48 -6.96
N PHE A 269 16.95 -5.68 -7.12
CA PHE A 269 18.05 -5.63 -6.18
C PHE A 269 17.61 -5.20 -4.78
N ALA A 270 16.87 -4.09 -4.68
CA ALA A 270 16.28 -3.64 -3.42
C ALA A 270 15.36 -4.71 -2.82
N GLY A 271 14.57 -5.39 -3.65
CA GLY A 271 13.68 -6.48 -3.27
C GLY A 271 14.41 -7.67 -2.64
N VAL A 272 15.51 -8.13 -3.25
CA VAL A 272 16.33 -9.22 -2.72
C VAL A 272 17.00 -8.81 -1.41
N LEU A 273 17.52 -7.58 -1.31
CA LEU A 273 18.17 -7.07 -0.11
C LEU A 273 17.20 -6.72 1.04
N THR A 274 15.89 -6.90 0.86
CA THR A 274 14.94 -6.91 1.99
C THR A 274 15.09 -8.15 2.87
N ILE A 275 15.64 -9.24 2.33
CA ILE A 275 15.73 -10.57 2.97
C ILE A 275 14.37 -11.05 3.50
N SER A 276 13.28 -10.61 2.87
CA SER A 276 11.93 -11.07 3.14
C SER A 276 11.65 -12.30 2.28
N ARG A 277 11.39 -13.46 2.90
CA ARG A 277 11.08 -14.71 2.17
C ARG A 277 9.81 -14.55 1.32
N GLY A 278 8.68 -14.24 1.97
CA GLY A 278 7.43 -13.92 1.29
C GLY A 278 7.55 -12.74 0.34
N GLY A 279 8.36 -11.74 0.66
CA GLY A 279 8.64 -10.62 -0.22
C GLY A 279 9.34 -11.02 -1.53
N ILE A 280 10.40 -11.82 -1.45
CA ILE A 280 11.13 -12.34 -2.63
C ILE A 280 10.22 -13.24 -3.46
N CYS A 281 9.47 -14.16 -2.82
CA CYS A 281 8.51 -15.02 -3.51
C CYS A 281 7.43 -14.19 -4.23
N SER A 282 6.85 -13.20 -3.55
CA SER A 282 5.85 -12.30 -4.14
C SER A 282 6.40 -11.53 -5.31
N LEU A 283 7.64 -11.06 -5.22
CA LEU A 283 8.33 -10.35 -6.30
C LEU A 283 8.52 -11.26 -7.51
N ILE A 284 9.02 -12.48 -7.31
CA ILE A 284 9.20 -13.49 -8.38
C ILE A 284 7.85 -13.77 -9.05
N ILE A 285 6.81 -14.05 -8.27
CA ILE A 285 5.46 -14.31 -8.80
C ILE A 285 4.96 -13.10 -9.60
N ALA A 286 5.09 -11.89 -9.07
CA ALA A 286 4.67 -10.68 -9.75
C ALA A 286 5.40 -10.50 -11.10
N PHE A 287 6.71 -10.73 -11.16
CA PHE A 287 7.48 -10.70 -12.41
C PHE A 287 7.04 -11.80 -13.38
N VAL A 288 6.88 -13.04 -12.91
CA VAL A 288 6.47 -14.19 -13.76
C VAL A 288 5.09 -13.96 -14.35
N VAL A 289 4.11 -13.59 -13.54
CA VAL A 289 2.73 -13.33 -13.99
C VAL A 289 2.71 -12.16 -14.97
N SER A 290 3.38 -11.06 -14.64
CA SER A 290 3.43 -9.88 -15.50
C SER A 290 4.12 -10.17 -16.83
N LEU A 291 5.27 -10.84 -16.83
CA LEU A 291 5.97 -11.22 -18.07
C LEU A 291 5.13 -12.17 -18.93
N SER A 292 4.43 -13.12 -18.31
CA SER A 292 3.55 -14.07 -19.01
C SER A 292 2.37 -13.35 -19.67
N ALA A 293 1.78 -12.37 -18.99
CA ALA A 293 0.73 -11.53 -19.55
C ALA A 293 1.24 -10.58 -20.65
N LEU A 294 2.50 -10.14 -20.55
CA LEU A 294 3.06 -9.10 -21.40
C LEU A 294 3.88 -9.59 -22.60
N THR A 295 4.30 -10.84 -22.65
CA THR A 295 5.21 -11.28 -23.73
C THR A 295 4.72 -12.56 -24.39
N LYS A 296 4.26 -12.43 -25.65
CA LYS A 296 4.17 -13.57 -26.58
C LYS A 296 5.52 -13.85 -27.26
N ASP A 297 6.36 -12.82 -27.39
CA ASP A 297 7.67 -12.87 -28.03
C ASP A 297 8.77 -12.98 -26.97
N ARG A 298 9.25 -14.21 -26.76
CA ARG A 298 10.30 -14.54 -25.77
C ARG A 298 11.66 -13.92 -26.11
N SER A 299 11.88 -13.51 -27.37
CA SER A 299 13.17 -12.97 -27.83
C SER A 299 13.54 -11.62 -27.21
N ARG A 300 12.62 -10.95 -26.51
CA ARG A 300 12.89 -9.66 -25.85
C ARG A 300 13.23 -9.81 -24.38
N LEU A 301 12.97 -10.98 -23.80
CA LEU A 301 13.21 -11.26 -22.38
C LEU A 301 14.70 -11.28 -22.03
N TRP A 302 15.56 -11.73 -22.95
CA TRP A 302 17.01 -11.79 -22.69
C TRP A 302 17.62 -10.40 -22.39
N ARG A 303 17.00 -9.32 -22.89
CA ARG A 303 17.43 -7.94 -22.62
C ARG A 303 17.26 -7.55 -21.15
N LEU A 304 16.37 -8.22 -20.43
CA LEU A 304 16.19 -8.07 -18.98
C LEU A 304 17.16 -8.97 -18.21
N SER A 305 17.46 -10.17 -18.75
CA SER A 305 18.24 -11.19 -18.03
C SER A 305 19.65 -10.74 -17.67
N VAL A 306 20.39 -10.13 -18.61
CA VAL A 306 21.80 -9.74 -18.36
C VAL A 306 21.92 -8.64 -17.29
N PRO A 307 21.20 -7.50 -17.38
CA PRO A 307 21.31 -6.45 -16.38
C PRO A 307 20.80 -6.89 -15.00
N VAL A 308 19.70 -7.65 -14.96
CA VAL A 308 19.16 -8.18 -13.70
C VAL A 308 20.13 -9.17 -13.06
N ALA A 309 20.67 -10.12 -13.83
CA ALA A 309 21.65 -11.07 -13.33
C ALA A 309 22.91 -10.36 -12.80
N LEU A 310 23.43 -9.39 -13.54
CA LEU A 310 24.60 -8.62 -13.13
C LEU A 310 24.35 -7.87 -11.82
N PHE A 311 23.18 -7.22 -11.67
CA PHE A 311 22.82 -6.51 -10.45
C PHE A 311 22.67 -7.47 -9.26
N VAL A 312 21.96 -8.58 -9.42
CA VAL A 312 21.76 -9.58 -8.36
C VAL A 312 23.09 -10.22 -7.94
N VAL A 313 23.93 -10.63 -8.90
CA VAL A 313 25.25 -11.20 -8.62
C VAL A 313 26.15 -10.19 -7.91
N SER A 314 26.14 -8.92 -8.34
CA SER A 314 26.91 -7.87 -7.65
C SER A 314 26.47 -7.68 -6.19
N GLY A 315 25.18 -7.85 -5.89
CA GLY A 315 24.66 -7.77 -4.51
C GLY A 315 25.17 -8.87 -3.63
N PHE A 316 25.12 -10.10 -4.13
CA PHE A 316 25.67 -11.25 -3.42
C PHE A 316 27.19 -11.17 -3.26
N ALA A 317 27.90 -10.60 -4.23
CA ALA A 317 29.34 -10.39 -4.11
C ALA A 317 29.70 -9.36 -3.02
N VAL A 318 28.87 -8.33 -2.81
CA VAL A 318 29.14 -7.26 -1.83
C VAL A 318 28.65 -7.63 -0.42
N PHE A 319 27.46 -8.19 -0.30
CA PHE A 319 26.81 -8.44 1.00
C PHE A 319 26.92 -9.88 1.49
N GLY A 320 27.52 -10.76 0.68
CA GLY A 320 27.56 -12.19 0.93
C GLY A 320 26.17 -12.84 0.80
N THR A 321 26.17 -14.16 0.92
CA THR A 321 24.94 -14.97 0.92
C THR A 321 24.51 -15.34 2.32
N GLU A 322 25.31 -15.08 3.37
CA GLU A 322 25.12 -15.59 4.73
C GLU A 322 23.72 -15.32 5.31
N ALA A 323 23.20 -14.10 5.14
CA ALA A 323 21.89 -13.75 5.64
C ALA A 323 20.76 -14.49 4.90
N LEU A 324 20.90 -14.69 3.59
CA LEU A 324 19.96 -15.46 2.78
C LEU A 324 20.11 -16.96 3.07
N GLU A 325 21.33 -17.44 3.25
CA GLU A 325 21.68 -18.82 3.55
C GLU A 325 21.14 -19.22 4.93
N LYS A 326 21.31 -18.38 5.96
CA LYS A 326 20.70 -18.59 7.28
C LYS A 326 19.17 -18.69 7.19
N ARG A 327 18.55 -17.86 6.36
CA ARG A 327 17.10 -17.93 6.09
C ARG A 327 16.72 -19.19 5.33
N TRP A 328 17.54 -19.62 4.36
CA TRP A 328 17.34 -20.84 3.59
C TRP A 328 17.47 -22.09 4.46
N HIS A 329 18.49 -22.18 5.31
CA HIS A 329 18.65 -23.26 6.29
C HIS A 329 17.48 -23.30 7.28
N THR A 330 16.94 -22.14 7.66
CA THR A 330 15.71 -22.09 8.47
C THR A 330 14.51 -22.68 7.71
N ILE A 331 14.45 -22.56 6.38
CA ILE A 331 13.38 -23.15 5.56
C ILE A 331 13.56 -24.66 5.44
N VAL A 332 14.75 -25.09 5.03
CA VAL A 332 15.06 -26.50 4.76
C VAL A 332 15.05 -27.33 6.05
N GLY A 333 15.44 -26.75 7.18
CA GLY A 333 15.43 -27.39 8.48
C GLY A 333 14.12 -27.29 9.25
N ALA A 334 13.08 -26.65 8.70
CA ALA A 334 11.78 -26.59 9.37
C ALA A 334 10.98 -27.87 9.11
N GLU A 335 10.60 -28.56 10.19
CA GLU A 335 9.75 -29.75 10.13
C GLU A 335 8.28 -29.41 9.86
N SER A 336 7.87 -28.17 10.18
CA SER A 336 6.52 -27.67 9.95
C SER A 336 6.50 -26.21 9.49
N THR A 337 5.41 -25.78 8.84
CA THR A 337 5.20 -24.36 8.49
C THR A 337 5.10 -23.47 9.72
N ALA A 338 4.63 -24.01 10.86
CA ALA A 338 4.56 -23.30 12.13
C ALA A 338 5.94 -22.90 12.67
N ASP A 339 6.96 -23.73 12.45
CA ASP A 339 8.34 -23.42 12.86
C ASP A 339 8.96 -22.25 12.09
N LEU A 340 8.48 -21.97 10.88
CA LEU A 340 8.98 -20.88 10.05
C LEU A 340 8.53 -19.49 10.54
N SER A 341 7.45 -19.39 11.30
CA SER A 341 6.90 -18.12 11.81
C SER A 341 6.06 -18.32 13.07
N ARG A 342 6.61 -18.97 14.10
CA ARG A 342 5.90 -19.30 15.36
C ARG A 342 5.04 -18.13 15.89
N GLY A 343 5.61 -16.93 16.01
CA GLY A 343 4.86 -15.75 16.47
C GLY A 343 3.66 -15.33 15.60
N ARG A 344 3.68 -15.58 14.28
CA ARG A 344 2.53 -15.32 13.41
C ARG A 344 1.48 -16.42 13.53
N PHE A 345 1.91 -17.68 13.61
CA PHE A 345 0.97 -18.81 13.76
C PHE A 345 0.27 -18.77 15.11
N ASP A 346 0.98 -18.47 16.20
CA ASP A 346 0.38 -18.28 17.52
C ASP A 346 -0.64 -17.12 17.51
N LEU A 347 -0.30 -16.01 16.83
CA LEU A 347 -1.21 -14.89 16.66
C LEU A 347 -2.44 -15.30 15.83
N TRP A 348 -2.26 -16.03 14.73
CA TRP A 348 -3.37 -16.48 13.89
C TRP A 348 -4.25 -17.52 14.59
N GLU A 349 -3.68 -18.40 15.41
CA GLU A 349 -4.42 -19.33 16.24
C GLU A 349 -5.27 -18.58 17.28
N ALA A 350 -4.68 -17.56 17.94
CA ALA A 350 -5.42 -16.68 18.83
C ALA A 350 -6.56 -15.97 18.11
N LEU A 351 -6.31 -15.44 16.90
CA LEU A 351 -7.34 -14.79 16.08
C LEU A 351 -8.43 -15.75 15.62
N ALA A 352 -8.08 -17.00 15.27
CA ALA A 352 -9.06 -18.02 14.90
C ALA A 352 -10.05 -18.32 16.05
N LYS A 353 -9.59 -18.26 17.30
CA LYS A 353 -10.43 -18.37 18.49
C LYS A 353 -11.26 -17.11 18.76
N ALA A 354 -10.74 -15.94 18.38
CA ALA A 354 -11.42 -14.65 18.57
C ALA A 354 -12.51 -14.36 17.51
N ILE A 355 -12.35 -14.80 16.26
CA ILE A 355 -13.27 -14.50 15.15
C ILE A 355 -14.74 -14.84 15.47
N PRO A 356 -15.08 -16.00 16.05
CA PRO A 356 -16.47 -16.34 16.37
C PRO A 356 -17.15 -15.34 17.32
N GLU A 357 -16.40 -14.76 18.27
CA GLU A 357 -16.93 -13.79 19.25
C GLU A 357 -17.30 -12.43 18.61
N PHE A 358 -16.78 -12.15 17.42
CA PHE A 358 -16.96 -10.87 16.73
C PHE A 358 -17.47 -11.02 15.28
N ALA A 359 -17.96 -12.19 14.88
CA ALA A 359 -18.31 -12.49 13.49
C ALA A 359 -19.46 -11.63 12.94
N SER A 360 -20.38 -11.19 13.80
CA SER A 360 -21.56 -10.41 13.42
C SER A 360 -21.22 -8.97 13.02
N THR A 361 -20.57 -8.25 13.94
CA THR A 361 -20.38 -6.79 13.82
C THR A 361 -18.94 -6.35 13.97
N GLY A 362 -18.01 -7.25 14.30
CA GLY A 362 -16.63 -6.91 14.66
C GLY A 362 -16.49 -6.32 16.06
N ALA A 363 -15.24 -6.10 16.48
CA ALA A 363 -14.87 -5.55 17.78
C ALA A 363 -14.62 -4.02 17.76
N GLY A 364 -14.83 -3.35 16.63
CA GLY A 364 -14.37 -1.98 16.39
C GLY A 364 -13.18 -1.92 15.43
N LEU A 365 -13.22 -1.04 14.43
CA LEU A 365 -12.06 -0.80 13.56
C LEU A 365 -10.88 -0.29 14.40
N GLY A 366 -9.72 -0.92 14.26
CA GLY A 366 -8.51 -0.60 15.02
C GLY A 366 -8.42 -1.22 16.42
N SER A 367 -9.39 -2.05 16.83
CA SER A 367 -9.39 -2.66 18.17
C SER A 367 -8.44 -3.84 18.34
N HIS A 368 -7.83 -4.36 17.25
CA HIS A 368 -6.99 -5.56 17.28
C HIS A 368 -6.02 -5.56 18.48
N ALA A 369 -5.22 -4.50 18.62
CA ALA A 369 -4.17 -4.37 19.62
C ALA A 369 -4.64 -4.41 21.09
N GLU A 370 -5.94 -4.22 21.34
CA GLU A 370 -6.57 -4.29 22.67
C GLU A 370 -7.29 -5.62 22.89
N VAL A 371 -7.58 -6.38 21.83
CA VAL A 371 -8.46 -7.55 21.85
C VAL A 371 -7.68 -8.85 21.70
N TYR A 372 -6.68 -8.90 20.81
CA TYR A 372 -5.89 -10.11 20.57
C TYR A 372 -5.23 -10.73 21.83
N PRO A 373 -4.79 -9.97 22.87
CA PRO A 373 -4.10 -10.55 24.00
C PRO A 373 -4.95 -11.55 24.79
N THR A 374 -6.28 -11.44 24.74
CA THR A 374 -7.20 -12.34 25.45
C THR A 374 -7.06 -13.80 25.02
N TRP A 375 -6.70 -14.05 23.76
CA TRP A 375 -6.56 -15.42 23.21
C TRP A 375 -5.11 -15.84 22.98
N LEU A 376 -4.15 -14.96 23.24
CA LEU A 376 -2.74 -15.28 23.05
C LEU A 376 -2.21 -16.05 24.26
N THR A 377 -1.77 -17.28 24.03
CA THR A 377 -1.28 -18.17 25.10
C THR A 377 0.18 -17.91 25.45
N GLN A 378 0.96 -17.36 24.52
CA GLN A 378 2.38 -17.05 24.73
C GLN A 378 2.60 -15.55 24.91
N HIS A 379 3.47 -15.20 25.85
CA HIS A 379 3.89 -13.81 26.01
C HIS A 379 4.98 -13.47 24.98
N TYR A 380 4.79 -12.36 24.28
CA TYR A 380 5.77 -11.79 23.37
C TYR A 380 6.13 -10.38 23.87
N GLU A 381 7.42 -10.04 23.86
CA GLU A 381 7.91 -8.68 24.19
C GLU A 381 7.57 -7.64 23.10
N VAL A 382 6.62 -7.95 22.22
CA VAL A 382 6.13 -7.08 21.16
C VAL A 382 4.62 -7.00 21.18
N ARG A 383 4.11 -5.80 20.93
CA ARG A 383 2.68 -5.55 20.78
C ARG A 383 2.27 -5.68 19.32
N PHE A 384 1.33 -6.57 19.02
CA PHE A 384 0.79 -6.74 17.67
C PHE A 384 -0.31 -5.71 17.42
N SER A 385 0.00 -4.70 16.61
CA SER A 385 -0.96 -3.65 16.30
C SER A 385 -2.09 -4.11 15.39
N HIS A 386 -1.81 -5.09 14.51
CA HIS A 386 -2.75 -5.62 13.51
C HIS A 386 -2.63 -7.13 13.40
N ALA A 387 -3.65 -7.76 12.83
CA ALA A 387 -3.55 -9.11 12.32
C ALA A 387 -2.56 -9.09 11.14
N GLU A 388 -1.35 -9.61 11.33
CA GLU A 388 -0.32 -9.64 10.28
C GLU A 388 -0.86 -10.40 9.05
N SER A 389 -1.08 -9.69 7.94
CA SER A 389 -1.69 -10.22 6.71
C SER A 389 -0.71 -10.28 5.53
N GLY A 390 0.59 -10.11 5.78
CA GLY A 390 1.63 -10.17 4.76
C GLY A 390 1.90 -11.60 4.29
N TYR A 391 2.34 -11.76 3.04
CA TYR A 391 2.79 -13.05 2.50
C TYR A 391 3.95 -13.62 3.35
N LEU A 392 3.91 -14.92 3.65
CA LEU A 392 4.89 -15.64 4.48
C LEU A 392 6.25 -15.81 3.79
#